data_AF-A0A257KDV4-F1
#
_entry.id   AF-A0A257KDV4-F1
#
_cell.length_a   1.000
_cell.length_b   1.000
_cell.length_c   1.000
_cell.angle_alpha   90.00
_cell.angle_beta   90.00
_cell.angle_gamma   90.00
#
_symmetry.space_group_name_H-M   'P 1'
#
loop_
_entity.id
_entity.type
_entity.pdbx_description
1 polymer ?
#
loop_
_entity_poly.entity_id
_entity_poly.type
_entity_poly.pdbx_seq_one_letter_code
_entity_poly.pdbx_strand_id
1 'polypeptide(L)'
;MDDIGKLLLVLILGIPIWLILAVLYVFIRLLHNWLTKKGYGLASNTLIFSLAIFLAYSVYTAVYPSDGFYLAEFKDITLREAPKSAVVISKDASYPFFHGEYSSASLIMLSNEDYNFLLDELSNDKRIRVNIPTDFFVINELEKVMGSFKKEQIIYCFSRSTENRNNEFLYIGFLDDKKSIIISKCLL
;
A
#
# COMPACT_ATOMS: atom_id res chain seq x y z
N MET A 1 16.78 28.73 3.54
CA MET A 1 16.38 28.53 4.95
C MET A 1 17.64 28.60 5.78
N ASP A 2 17.76 29.67 6.55
CA ASP A 2 18.84 29.95 7.48
C ASP A 2 18.90 28.89 8.60
N ASP A 3 20.07 28.75 9.24
CA ASP A 3 20.28 27.69 10.25
C ASP A 3 19.35 27.84 11.48
N ILE A 4 18.94 29.07 11.78
CA ILE A 4 17.93 29.37 12.82
C ILE A 4 16.56 28.80 12.42
N GLY A 5 16.15 28.98 11.16
CA GLY A 5 14.91 28.42 10.63
C GLY A 5 14.84 26.89 10.70
N LYS A 6 15.95 26.20 10.40
CA LYS A 6 16.04 24.73 10.54
C LYS A 6 15.90 24.27 11.99
N LEU A 7 16.55 24.97 12.92
CA LEU A 7 16.49 24.65 14.35
C LEU A 7 15.07 24.82 14.92
N LEU A 8 14.40 25.92 14.57
CA LEU A 8 13.01 26.16 14.97
C LEU A 8 12.07 25.09 14.41
N LEU A 9 12.26 24.67 13.16
CA LEU A 9 11.46 23.61 12.55
C LEU A 9 11.64 22.26 13.28
N VAL A 10 12.86 21.91 13.66
CA VAL A 10 13.13 20.68 14.44
C VAL A 10 12.47 20.75 15.81
N LEU A 11 12.49 21.90 16.49
CA LEU A 11 11.84 22.05 17.79
C LEU A 11 10.31 21.97 17.68
N ILE A 12 9.72 22.63 16.69
CA ILE A 12 8.27 22.65 16.47
C ILE A 12 7.75 21.24 16.15
N LEU A 13 8.47 20.46 15.34
CA LEU A 13 8.06 19.09 15.01
C LEU A 13 8.46 18.07 16.09
N GLY A 14 9.60 18.28 16.74
CA GLY A 14 10.15 17.35 17.72
C GLY A 14 9.41 17.36 19.06
N ILE A 15 9.05 18.54 19.57
CA ILE A 15 8.40 18.67 20.89
C ILE A 15 7.06 17.91 20.96
N PRO A 16 6.14 18.00 19.98
CA PRO A 16 4.90 17.23 19.99
C PRO A 16 5.14 15.72 19.99
N ILE A 17 6.12 15.25 19.21
CA ILE A 17 6.48 13.82 19.16
C ILE A 17 6.98 13.35 20.53
N TRP A 18 7.89 14.10 21.15
CA TRP A 18 8.38 13.80 22.49
C TRP A 18 7.27 13.83 23.54
N LEU A 19 6.31 14.75 23.42
CA LEU A 19 5.18 14.85 24.34
C LEU A 19 4.24 13.64 24.19
N ILE A 20 3.96 13.19 22.96
CA ILE A 20 3.19 11.97 22.71
C ILE A 20 3.89 10.75 23.32
N LEU A 21 5.20 10.60 23.09
CA LEU A 21 5.98 9.50 23.66
C LEU A 21 6.00 9.55 25.20
N ALA A 22 6.10 10.73 25.79
CA ALA A 22 6.05 10.92 27.23
C ALA A 22 4.68 10.54 27.82
N VAL A 23 3.57 10.95 27.19
CA VAL A 23 2.21 10.58 27.60
C VAL A 23 2.00 9.07 27.52
N LEU A 24 2.42 8.43 26.41
CA LEU A 24 2.37 6.98 26.26
C LEU A 24 3.17 6.26 27.35
N TYR A 25 4.38 6.72 27.64
CA TYR A 25 5.22 6.16 28.70
C TYR A 25 4.56 6.27 30.08
N VAL A 26 4.03 7.45 30.43
CA VAL A 26 3.31 7.66 31.70
C VAL A 26 2.10 6.75 31.79
N PHE A 27 1.32 6.62 30.72
CA PHE A 27 0.15 5.74 30.67
C PHE A 27 0.53 4.26 30.90
N ILE A 28 1.54 3.76 30.18
CA ILE A 28 2.05 2.38 30.35
C ILE A 28 2.50 2.15 31.79
N ARG A 29 3.21 3.12 32.38
CA ARG A 29 3.69 3.03 33.77
C ARG A 29 2.55 3.02 34.78
N LEU A 30 1.52 3.85 34.60
CA LEU A 30 0.34 3.87 35.46
C LEU A 30 -0.41 2.54 35.38
N LEU A 31 -0.59 2.00 34.17
CA LEU A 31 -1.23 0.70 33.95
C LEU A 31 -0.44 -0.44 34.62
N HIS A 32 0.89 -0.46 34.45
CA HIS A 32 1.76 -1.43 35.09
C HIS A 32 1.66 -1.39 36.61
N ASN A 33 1.76 -0.19 37.20
CA ASN A 33 1.67 -0.01 38.64
C ASN A 33 0.29 -0.41 39.18
N TRP A 34 -0.78 -0.16 38.43
CA TRP A 34 -2.12 -0.57 38.82
C TRP A 34 -2.30 -2.10 38.79
N LEU A 35 -1.79 -2.78 37.74
CA LEU A 35 -1.87 -4.23 37.62
C LEU A 35 -1.01 -4.95 38.67
N THR A 36 0.21 -4.48 38.90
CA THR A 36 1.12 -5.05 39.90
C THR A 36 0.61 -4.86 41.32
N LYS A 37 0.02 -3.71 41.65
CA LYS A 37 -0.67 -3.50 42.95
C LYS A 37 -1.82 -4.47 43.19
N LYS A 38 -2.43 -5.01 42.15
CA LYS A 38 -3.49 -6.02 42.22
C LYS A 38 -2.97 -7.48 42.23
N GLY A 39 -1.66 -7.68 42.25
CA GLY A 39 -1.03 -9.01 42.24
C GLY A 39 -0.79 -9.60 40.85
N TYR A 40 -1.09 -8.88 39.77
CA TYR A 40 -0.98 -9.37 38.39
C TYR A 40 0.37 -9.01 37.72
N GLY A 41 1.48 -9.09 38.46
CA GLY A 41 2.78 -8.64 37.94
C GLY A 41 3.23 -9.33 36.64
N LEU A 42 3.11 -10.66 36.57
CA LEU A 42 3.41 -11.45 35.37
C LEU A 42 2.49 -11.11 34.18
N ALA A 43 1.19 -10.96 34.44
CA ALA A 43 0.22 -10.61 33.41
C ALA A 43 0.45 -9.18 32.89
N SER A 44 0.86 -8.26 33.76
CA SER A 44 1.21 -6.88 33.38
C SER A 44 2.37 -6.84 32.41
N ASN A 45 3.45 -7.58 32.67
CA ASN A 45 4.61 -7.62 31.78
C ASN A 45 4.24 -8.24 30.43
N THR A 46 3.45 -9.32 30.45
CA THR A 46 2.98 -9.99 29.23
C THR A 46 2.15 -9.04 28.38
N LEU A 47 1.22 -8.29 28.99
CA LEU A 47 0.38 -7.31 28.29
C LEU A 47 1.20 -6.19 27.62
N ILE A 48 2.17 -5.62 28.34
CA ILE A 48 3.02 -4.55 27.81
C ILE A 48 3.87 -5.06 26.66
N PHE A 49 4.43 -6.26 26.80
CA PHE A 49 5.23 -6.88 25.75
C PHE A 49 4.38 -7.22 24.51
N SER A 50 3.18 -7.78 24.70
CA SER A 50 2.26 -8.05 23.60
C SER A 50 1.81 -6.77 22.89
N LEU A 51 1.57 -5.69 23.64
CA LEU A 51 1.23 -4.40 23.07
C LEU A 51 2.39 -3.81 22.25
N ALA A 52 3.62 -3.92 22.76
CA ALA A 52 4.81 -3.47 22.04
C ALA A 52 5.01 -4.24 20.72
N ILE A 53 4.83 -5.57 20.74
CA ILE A 53 4.87 -6.40 19.52
C ILE A 53 3.76 -6.00 18.55
N PHE A 54 2.53 -5.83 19.04
CA PHE A 54 1.40 -5.44 18.21
C PHE A 54 1.62 -4.08 17.54
N LEU A 55 2.14 -3.09 18.27
CA LEU A 55 2.47 -1.77 17.72
C LEU A 55 3.60 -1.87 16.69
N ALA A 56 4.66 -2.62 16.98
CA ALA A 56 5.76 -2.83 16.04
C ALA A 56 5.28 -3.51 14.76
N TYR A 57 4.43 -4.53 14.88
CA TYR A 57 3.81 -5.21 13.75
C TYR A 57 2.91 -4.26 12.94
N SER A 58 2.09 -3.45 13.62
CA SER A 58 1.20 -2.49 12.95
C SER A 58 1.98 -1.46 12.14
N VAL A 59 3.04 -0.89 12.72
CA VAL A 59 3.94 0.04 12.02
C VAL A 59 4.61 -0.66 10.84
N TYR A 60 5.12 -1.88 11.03
CA TYR A 60 5.74 -2.66 9.97
C TYR A 60 4.76 -2.87 8.80
N THR A 61 3.52 -3.30 9.05
CA THR A 61 2.53 -3.53 8.00
C THR A 61 2.01 -2.24 7.35
N ALA A 62 2.08 -1.11 8.04
CA ALA A 62 1.73 0.21 7.48
C ALA A 62 2.82 0.69 6.50
N VAL A 63 4.09 0.37 6.77
CA VAL A 63 5.22 0.70 5.89
C VAL A 63 5.37 -0.33 4.76
N TYR A 64 5.07 -1.61 5.03
CA TYR A 64 5.18 -2.72 4.10
C TYR A 64 3.84 -3.46 3.99
N PRO A 65 2.93 -2.99 3.11
CA PRO A 65 1.60 -3.57 2.99
C PRO A 65 1.63 -5.06 2.63
N SER A 66 0.73 -5.83 3.25
CA SER A 66 0.55 -7.26 2.96
C SER A 66 0.01 -7.51 1.54
N ASP A 67 0.07 -8.74 1.04
CA ASP A 67 -0.48 -9.05 -0.30
C ASP A 67 -1.97 -8.76 -0.40
N GLY A 68 -2.72 -8.98 0.69
CA GLY A 68 -4.15 -8.69 0.74
C GLY A 68 -4.50 -7.23 0.47
N PHE A 69 -3.58 -6.29 0.78
CA PHE A 69 -3.73 -4.89 0.41
C PHE A 69 -3.76 -4.71 -1.12
N TYR A 70 -2.78 -5.29 -1.83
CA TYR A 70 -2.68 -5.18 -3.29
C TYR A 70 -3.78 -5.97 -4.02
N LEU A 71 -4.24 -7.09 -3.45
CA LEU A 71 -5.41 -7.80 -3.97
C LEU A 71 -6.72 -7.01 -3.79
N ALA A 72 -6.83 -6.22 -2.72
CA ALA A 72 -7.95 -5.30 -2.56
C ALA A 72 -7.87 -4.15 -3.58
N GLU A 73 -6.68 -3.66 -3.90
CA GLU A 73 -6.47 -2.67 -4.96
C GLU A 73 -6.75 -3.25 -6.34
N PHE A 74 -6.37 -4.50 -6.61
CA PHE A 74 -6.78 -5.22 -7.82
C PHE A 74 -8.29 -5.17 -7.97
N LYS A 75 -9.04 -5.47 -6.89
CA LYS A 75 -10.50 -5.42 -6.92
C LYS A 75 -11.02 -4.02 -7.12
N ASP A 76 -10.42 -3.05 -6.46
CA ASP A 76 -10.80 -1.67 -6.66
C ASP A 76 -10.61 -1.29 -8.12
N ILE A 77 -9.44 -1.49 -8.73
CA ILE A 77 -9.13 -1.11 -10.12
C ILE A 77 -9.99 -1.88 -11.13
N THR A 78 -10.06 -3.20 -10.99
CA THR A 78 -10.73 -4.06 -11.96
C THR A 78 -12.23 -4.14 -11.72
N LEU A 79 -12.77 -3.87 -10.53
CA LEU A 79 -14.14 -4.21 -10.08
C LEU A 79 -14.40 -5.73 -9.92
N ARG A 80 -13.37 -6.57 -9.90
CA ARG A 80 -13.48 -8.04 -9.82
C ARG A 80 -12.72 -8.53 -8.60
N GLU A 81 -13.18 -9.61 -7.98
CA GLU A 81 -12.36 -10.29 -6.99
C GLU A 81 -11.09 -10.84 -7.65
N ALA A 82 -9.96 -10.80 -6.95
CA ALA A 82 -8.76 -11.46 -7.44
C ALA A 82 -9.03 -12.96 -7.59
N PRO A 83 -8.65 -13.59 -8.72
CA PRO A 83 -8.82 -15.02 -8.91
C PRO A 83 -8.00 -15.80 -7.89
N LYS A 84 -8.40 -17.03 -7.57
CA LYS A 84 -7.70 -17.85 -6.57
C LYS A 84 -6.25 -18.17 -6.94
N SER A 85 -5.90 -18.10 -8.23
CA SER A 85 -4.54 -18.30 -8.72
C SER A 85 -3.64 -17.07 -8.54
N ALA A 86 -4.19 -15.93 -8.11
CA ALA A 86 -3.43 -14.69 -7.98
C ALA A 86 -2.37 -14.79 -6.89
N VAL A 87 -1.11 -14.57 -7.29
CA VAL A 87 0.05 -14.52 -6.40
C VAL A 87 0.78 -13.20 -6.63
N VAL A 88 0.92 -12.40 -5.58
CA VAL A 88 1.71 -11.15 -5.65
C VAL A 88 3.19 -11.52 -5.65
N ILE A 89 3.89 -11.23 -6.75
CA ILE A 89 5.31 -11.56 -6.95
C ILE A 89 6.22 -10.43 -6.49
N SER A 90 5.81 -9.19 -6.78
CA SER A 90 6.54 -7.98 -6.42
C SER A 90 5.53 -6.87 -6.12
N LYS A 91 5.85 -6.00 -5.19
CA LYS A 91 4.93 -4.97 -4.71
C LYS A 91 5.69 -3.81 -4.07
N ASP A 92 5.23 -2.59 -4.31
CA ASP A 92 5.77 -1.39 -3.68
C ASP A 92 4.68 -0.35 -3.52
N ALA A 93 4.83 0.48 -2.50
CA ALA A 93 3.86 1.48 -2.10
C ALA A 93 4.57 2.68 -1.49
N SER A 94 4.14 3.89 -1.87
CA SER A 94 4.60 5.12 -1.23
C SER A 94 3.93 5.28 0.14
N TYR A 95 4.56 6.01 1.05
CA TYR A 95 3.87 6.36 2.29
C TYR A 95 2.83 7.45 1.98
N PRO A 96 1.56 7.31 2.42
CA PRO A 96 0.54 8.30 2.13
C PRO A 96 0.95 9.65 2.71
N PHE A 97 0.88 10.70 1.89
CA PHE A 97 1.11 12.06 2.36
C PHE A 97 -0.07 12.53 3.23
N PHE A 98 0.09 13.64 3.96
CA PHE A 98 -0.94 14.15 4.88
C PHE A 98 -2.31 14.40 4.23
N HIS A 99 -2.34 14.60 2.91
CA HIS A 99 -3.57 14.80 2.12
C HIS A 99 -4.13 13.51 1.50
N GLY A 100 -3.54 12.35 1.79
CA GLY A 100 -3.97 11.06 1.25
C GLY A 100 -3.41 10.74 -0.15
N GLU A 101 -2.51 11.59 -0.66
CA GLU A 101 -1.73 11.31 -1.86
C GLU A 101 -0.88 10.06 -1.65
N TYR A 102 -0.98 9.11 -2.57
CA TYR A 102 -0.42 7.78 -2.41
C TYR A 102 -0.27 7.10 -3.75
N SER A 103 0.79 6.32 -3.92
CA SER A 103 1.04 5.54 -5.13
C SER A 103 1.41 4.11 -4.76
N SER A 104 0.92 3.15 -5.52
CA SER A 104 1.22 1.74 -5.37
C SER A 104 1.34 1.03 -6.69
N ALA A 105 2.14 -0.02 -6.69
CA ALA A 105 2.20 -0.96 -7.78
C ALA A 105 2.37 -2.39 -7.26
N SER A 106 1.85 -3.34 -8.01
CA SER A 106 2.10 -4.76 -7.80
C SER A 106 2.17 -5.54 -9.11
N LEU A 107 3.05 -6.53 -9.13
CA LEU A 107 3.17 -7.54 -10.17
C LEU A 107 2.50 -8.80 -9.63
N ILE A 108 1.42 -9.21 -10.28
CA ILE A 108 0.62 -10.35 -9.87
C ILE A 108 0.71 -11.41 -10.95
N MET A 109 1.05 -12.62 -10.55
CA MET A 109 1.01 -13.78 -11.43
C MET A 109 -0.32 -14.51 -11.27
N LEU A 110 -0.90 -14.90 -12.39
CA LEU A 110 -2.15 -15.65 -12.53
C LEU A 110 -1.88 -16.99 -13.21
N SER A 111 -2.88 -17.88 -13.18
CA SER A 111 -2.94 -18.97 -14.14
C SER A 111 -3.17 -18.43 -15.56
N ASN A 112 -2.73 -19.15 -16.60
CA ASN A 112 -3.00 -18.75 -17.98
C ASN A 112 -4.52 -18.65 -18.26
N GLU A 113 -5.32 -19.50 -17.62
CA GLU A 113 -6.78 -19.50 -17.77
C GLU A 113 -7.40 -18.22 -17.18
N ASP A 114 -7.06 -17.91 -15.93
CA ASP A 114 -7.56 -16.70 -15.25
C ASP A 114 -7.04 -15.41 -15.92
N TYR A 115 -5.82 -15.43 -16.44
CA TYR A 115 -5.25 -14.32 -17.19
C TYR A 115 -6.08 -13.99 -18.44
N ASN A 116 -6.37 -15.01 -19.26
CA ASN A 116 -7.12 -14.81 -20.50
C ASN A 116 -8.59 -14.47 -20.20
N PHE A 117 -9.17 -15.10 -19.18
CA PHE A 117 -10.52 -14.80 -18.72
C PHE A 117 -10.64 -13.33 -18.27
N LEU A 118 -9.73 -12.87 -17.41
CA LEU A 118 -9.71 -11.49 -16.95
C LEU A 118 -9.51 -10.52 -18.12
N LEU A 119 -8.59 -10.82 -19.04
CA LEU A 119 -8.34 -9.97 -20.21
C LEU A 119 -9.61 -9.81 -21.06
N ASP A 120 -10.33 -10.89 -21.31
CA ASP A 120 -11.60 -10.86 -22.05
C ASP A 120 -12.69 -10.09 -21.30
N GLU A 121 -12.85 -10.31 -19.99
CA GLU A 121 -13.81 -9.58 -19.16
C GLU A 121 -13.56 -8.07 -19.16
N LEU A 122 -12.30 -7.65 -19.07
CA LEU A 122 -11.94 -6.23 -19.05
C LEU A 122 -12.07 -5.60 -20.44
N SER A 123 -11.75 -6.33 -21.50
CA SER A 123 -11.89 -5.86 -22.88
C SER A 123 -13.34 -5.59 -23.26
N ASN A 124 -14.29 -6.31 -22.65
CA ASN A 124 -15.72 -6.18 -22.91
C ASN A 124 -16.44 -5.25 -21.92
N ASP A 125 -15.77 -4.72 -20.88
CA ASP A 125 -16.40 -3.85 -19.89
C ASP A 125 -16.35 -2.36 -20.26
N LYS A 126 -17.52 -1.79 -20.53
CA LYS A 126 -17.70 -0.37 -20.87
C LYS A 126 -17.29 0.61 -19.77
N ARG A 127 -17.19 0.15 -18.51
CA ARG A 127 -16.75 0.97 -17.37
C ARG A 127 -15.24 1.19 -17.35
N ILE A 128 -14.50 0.41 -18.14
CA ILE A 128 -13.05 0.40 -18.19
C ILE A 128 -12.61 0.88 -19.57
N ARG A 129 -11.60 1.76 -19.60
CA ARG A 129 -11.07 2.32 -20.84
C ARG A 129 -9.89 1.50 -21.29
N VAL A 130 -9.91 1.09 -22.55
CA VAL A 130 -8.75 0.51 -23.22
C VAL A 130 -7.78 1.64 -23.54
N ASN A 131 -6.52 1.51 -23.12
CA ASN A 131 -5.49 2.50 -23.45
C ASN A 131 -4.53 1.93 -24.48
N ILE A 132 -3.79 2.83 -25.12
CA ILE A 132 -2.63 2.45 -25.91
C ILE A 132 -1.48 2.21 -24.91
N PRO A 133 -0.68 1.13 -25.05
CA PRO A 133 0.44 0.85 -24.15
C PRO A 133 1.45 2.00 -23.97
N THR A 134 1.48 2.96 -24.91
CA THR A 134 2.33 4.15 -24.86
C THR A 134 1.84 5.26 -23.94
N ASP A 135 0.55 5.28 -23.55
CA ASP A 135 -0.04 6.31 -22.68
C ASP A 135 0.14 5.98 -21.17
N PHE A 136 1.26 5.33 -20.86
CA PHE A 136 1.54 4.76 -19.56
C PHE A 136 2.07 5.83 -18.59
N PHE A 137 1.33 6.06 -17.50
CA PHE A 137 1.80 6.89 -16.40
C PHE A 137 2.78 6.08 -15.54
N VAL A 138 4.07 6.36 -15.69
CA VAL A 138 5.14 5.69 -14.96
C VAL A 138 5.28 6.33 -13.58
N ILE A 139 4.97 5.57 -12.54
CA ILE A 139 5.31 5.91 -11.15
C ILE A 139 6.56 5.14 -10.71
N ASN A 140 7.27 5.65 -9.70
CA ASN A 140 8.51 5.04 -9.22
C ASN A 140 8.29 3.63 -8.65
N GLU A 141 7.17 3.41 -7.98
CA GLU A 141 6.75 2.13 -7.40
C GLU A 141 6.63 1.08 -8.50
N LEU A 142 6.10 1.49 -9.65
CA LEU A 142 5.88 0.63 -10.80
C LEU A 142 7.20 0.20 -11.45
N GLU A 143 8.18 1.11 -11.58
CA GLU A 143 9.50 0.74 -12.09
C GLU A 143 10.21 -0.28 -11.19
N LYS A 144 10.11 -0.12 -9.86
CA LYS A 144 10.68 -1.08 -8.90
C LYS A 144 10.01 -2.45 -9.00
N VAL A 145 8.70 -2.47 -9.16
CA VAL A 145 7.91 -3.71 -9.21
C VAL A 145 8.12 -4.48 -10.50
N MET A 146 8.29 -3.78 -11.63
CA MET A 146 8.57 -4.40 -12.92
C MET A 146 9.92 -5.15 -12.94
N GLY A 147 10.91 -4.71 -12.16
CA GLY A 147 12.18 -5.40 -12.03
C GLY A 147 12.88 -5.62 -13.37
N SER A 148 12.92 -6.87 -13.86
CA SER A 148 13.50 -7.21 -15.17
C SER A 148 12.54 -7.04 -16.35
N PHE A 149 11.23 -6.92 -16.10
CA PHE A 149 10.25 -6.69 -17.16
C PHE A 149 10.40 -5.29 -17.74
N LYS A 150 10.26 -5.19 -19.05
CA LYS A 150 10.32 -3.92 -19.77
C LYS A 150 8.92 -3.46 -20.17
N LYS A 151 8.77 -2.15 -20.41
CA LYS A 151 7.49 -1.54 -20.79
C LYS A 151 6.94 -2.11 -22.10
N GLU A 152 7.81 -2.51 -23.02
CA GLU A 152 7.43 -3.10 -24.31
C GLU A 152 6.79 -4.48 -24.17
N GLN A 153 6.94 -5.13 -23.02
CA GLN A 153 6.29 -6.40 -22.73
C GLN A 153 4.83 -6.24 -22.31
N ILE A 154 4.36 -5.00 -22.05
CA ILE A 154 2.96 -4.73 -21.77
C ILE A 154 2.20 -4.70 -23.10
N ILE A 155 1.40 -5.73 -23.35
CA ILE A 155 0.68 -5.94 -24.62
C ILE A 155 -0.76 -5.41 -24.58
N TYR A 156 -1.39 -5.39 -23.40
CA TYR A 156 -2.70 -4.78 -23.20
C TYR A 156 -2.69 -3.95 -21.94
N CYS A 157 -3.40 -2.82 -21.95
CA CYS A 157 -3.56 -2.01 -20.76
C CYS A 157 -4.94 -1.36 -20.70
N PHE A 158 -5.40 -1.21 -19.47
CA PHE A 158 -6.69 -0.65 -19.18
C PHE A 158 -6.59 0.34 -18.04
N SER A 159 -7.42 1.36 -18.08
CA SER A 159 -7.53 2.34 -17.00
C SER A 159 -8.98 2.60 -16.65
N ARG A 160 -9.18 3.09 -15.44
CA ARG A 160 -10.49 3.54 -14.99
C ARG A 160 -10.36 4.90 -14.35
N SER A 161 -11.30 5.79 -14.70
CA SER A 161 -11.51 7.04 -13.99
C SER A 161 -12.69 6.86 -13.03
N THR A 162 -12.57 7.38 -11.82
CA THR A 162 -13.66 7.44 -10.86
C THR A 162 -14.35 8.79 -10.96
N GLU A 163 -15.68 8.81 -11.15
CA GLU A 163 -16.47 10.05 -11.28
C GLU A 163 -16.31 11.02 -10.09
N ASN A 164 -15.92 10.50 -8.93
CA ASN A 164 -15.88 11.26 -7.68
C ASN A 164 -14.49 11.82 -7.32
N ARG A 165 -13.44 11.48 -8.08
CA ARG A 165 -12.07 11.93 -7.80
C ARG A 165 -11.31 12.18 -9.11
N ASN A 166 -11.14 13.46 -9.43
CA ASN A 166 -10.52 13.93 -10.67
C ASN A 166 -9.02 13.59 -10.80
N ASN A 167 -8.42 12.96 -9.79
CA ASN A 167 -6.98 12.75 -9.65
C ASN A 167 -6.58 11.30 -9.32
N GLU A 168 -7.47 10.32 -9.55
CA GLU A 168 -7.11 8.91 -9.39
C GLU A 168 -6.69 8.29 -10.73
N PHE A 169 -5.50 7.70 -10.74
CA PHE A 169 -5.03 6.84 -11.83
C PHE A 169 -5.12 5.39 -11.38
N LEU A 170 -6.08 4.67 -11.96
CA LEU A 170 -6.30 3.25 -11.75
C LEU A 170 -5.90 2.51 -13.02
N TYR A 171 -4.90 1.64 -12.92
CA TYR A 171 -4.27 1.03 -14.08
C TYR A 171 -4.06 -0.46 -13.90
N ILE A 172 -4.30 -1.21 -14.98
CA ILE A 172 -3.89 -2.61 -15.13
C ILE A 172 -3.18 -2.82 -16.47
N GLY A 173 -2.04 -3.51 -16.44
CA GLY A 173 -1.26 -3.91 -17.60
C GLY A 173 -1.12 -5.43 -17.67
N PHE A 174 -1.16 -5.97 -18.88
CA PHE A 174 -1.08 -7.40 -19.18
C PHE A 174 0.23 -7.67 -19.93
N LEU A 175 1.07 -8.57 -19.41
CA LEU A 175 2.39 -8.84 -19.96
C LEU A 175 2.38 -9.95 -21.03
N ASP A 176 3.35 -9.93 -21.93
CA ASP A 176 3.49 -10.86 -23.05
C ASP A 176 3.68 -12.33 -22.66
N ASP A 177 4.01 -12.60 -21.40
CA ASP A 177 4.17 -13.93 -20.82
C ASP A 177 2.84 -14.67 -20.55
N LYS A 178 1.70 -14.01 -20.75
CA LYS A 178 0.33 -14.55 -20.59
C LYS A 178 -0.03 -15.06 -19.19
N LYS A 179 0.71 -14.63 -18.18
CA LYS A 179 0.46 -15.01 -16.78
C LYS A 179 0.65 -13.85 -15.82
N SER A 180 1.43 -12.84 -16.20
CA SER A 180 1.78 -11.73 -15.31
C SER A 180 0.97 -10.49 -15.68
N ILE A 181 0.39 -9.89 -14.65
CA ILE A 181 -0.30 -8.60 -14.75
C ILE A 181 0.34 -7.60 -13.80
N ILE A 182 0.23 -6.34 -14.16
CA ILE A 182 0.68 -5.21 -13.36
C ILE A 182 -0.55 -4.45 -12.92
N ILE A 183 -0.63 -4.14 -11.64
CA ILE A 183 -1.66 -3.29 -11.05
C ILE A 183 -0.97 -2.04 -10.52
N SER A 184 -1.52 -0.87 -10.81
CA SER A 184 -0.99 0.40 -10.33
C SER A 184 -2.12 1.34 -9.93
N LYS A 185 -1.98 1.97 -8.77
CA LYS A 185 -2.87 3.00 -8.27
C LYS A 185 -2.08 4.24 -7.91
N CYS A 186 -2.53 5.40 -8.35
CA CYS A 186 -1.96 6.68 -7.93
C CYS A 186 -3.09 7.64 -7.58
N LEU A 187 -3.01 8.21 -6.39
CA LEU A 187 -3.91 9.23 -5.85
C LEU A 187 -3.09 10.52 -5.75
N LEU A 188 -3.47 11.54 -6.52
CA LEU A 188 -2.88 12.89 -6.49
C LEU A 188 -3.78 13.91 -5.78
#